data_AF-A0A7W1JQ72-F1
#
_entry.id   AF-A0A7W1JQ72-F1
#
_cell.length_a   1.000
_cell.length_b   1.000
_cell.length_c   1.000
_cell.angle_alpha   90.00
_cell.angle_beta   90.00
_cell.angle_gamma   90.00
#
_symmetry.space_group_name_H-M   'P 1'
#
loop_
_entity.id
_entity.type
_entity.pdbx_description
1 polymer ?
#
loop_
_entity_poly.entity_id
_entity_poly.type
_entity_poly.pdbx_seq_one_letter_code
_entity_poly.pdbx_strand_id
1 'polypeptide(L)' 'AKGGDPVLKGEEHGLSVFFRDGDNLFHAYSSYARGVESLTDAYRLLDTTPYGRQEDFEDSPPGWPQRPTYG' A
#
# COMPACT_ATOMS: atom_id res chain seq x y z
N ALA A 1 15.80 7.97 -32.87
CA ALA A 1 15.10 8.05 -31.56
C ALA A 1 15.14 6.66 -30.92
N LYS A 2 15.92 6.46 -29.85
CA LYS A 2 15.86 5.23 -29.04
C LYS A 2 14.83 5.45 -27.93
N GLY A 3 13.55 5.35 -28.29
CA GLY A 3 12.43 5.51 -27.37
C GLY A 3 11.85 4.15 -27.04
N GLY A 4 12.22 3.63 -25.89
CA GLY A 4 11.72 2.38 -25.34
C GLY A 4 12.52 2.08 -24.09
N ASP A 5 11.98 2.46 -22.94
CA ASP A 5 12.60 2.18 -21.64
C ASP A 5 12.67 0.65 -21.45
N PRO A 6 13.87 0.05 -21.36
CA PRO A 6 13.99 -1.41 -21.27
C PRO A 6 13.48 -1.99 -19.94
N VAL A 7 13.04 -1.15 -19.00
CA VAL A 7 12.74 -1.53 -17.61
C VAL A 7 11.40 -2.24 -17.42
N LEU A 8 10.45 -2.14 -18.36
CA LEU A 8 9.12 -2.76 -18.19
C LEU A 8 8.72 -3.61 -19.41
N LYS A 9 9.28 -4.81 -19.56
CA LYS A 9 8.90 -5.76 -20.60
C LYS A 9 8.75 -7.17 -20.03
N GLY A 10 7.54 -7.70 -20.07
CA GLY A 10 7.21 -9.03 -19.51
C GLY A 10 6.46 -8.91 -18.18
N GLU A 11 6.29 -10.03 -17.47
CA GLU A 11 5.78 -10.03 -16.10
C GLU A 11 6.90 -9.61 -15.14
N GLU A 12 6.60 -8.67 -14.26
CA GLU A 12 7.52 -8.11 -13.27
C GLU A 12 6.84 -8.06 -11.90
N HIS A 13 7.63 -7.95 -10.84
CA HIS A 13 7.08 -7.81 -9.50
C HIS A 13 6.34 -6.46 -9.33
N GLY A 14 5.25 -6.49 -8.58
CA GLY A 14 4.47 -5.31 -8.23
C GLY A 14 3.65 -5.55 -6.97
N LEU A 15 3.37 -4.47 -6.25
CA LEU A 15 2.40 -4.46 -5.16
C LEU A 15 1.19 -3.65 -5.60
N SER A 16 0.00 -4.21 -5.45
CA SER A 16 -1.27 -3.49 -5.55
C SER A 16 -2.08 -3.69 -4.29
N VAL A 17 -2.63 -2.61 -3.75
CA VAL A 17 -3.56 -2.64 -2.63
C VAL A 17 -4.93 -2.23 -3.12
N PHE A 18 -5.93 -3.07 -2.82
CA PHE A 18 -7.32 -2.80 -3.15
C PHE A 18 -8.10 -2.59 -1.86
N PHE A 19 -8.98 -1.59 -1.88
CA PHE A 19 -9.87 -1.25 -0.77
C PHE A 19 -11.31 -1.51 -1.19
N ARG A 20 -12.07 -2.22 -0.35
CA ARG A 20 -13.49 -2.50 -0.60
C ARG A 20 -14.34 -1.79 0.44
N ASP A 21 -15.30 -1.00 -0.04
CA ASP A 21 -16.32 -0.36 0.77
C ASP A 21 -17.71 -0.71 0.22
N GLY A 22 -18.39 -1.65 0.90
CA GLY A 22 -19.59 -2.29 0.38
C GLY A 22 -19.33 -2.99 -0.95
N ASP A 23 -20.08 -2.57 -1.98
CA ASP A 23 -19.94 -3.06 -3.35
C ASP A 23 -18.86 -2.32 -4.18
N ASN A 24 -18.28 -1.25 -3.63
CA ASN A 24 -17.26 -0.47 -4.32
C ASN A 24 -15.87 -1.06 -4.10
N LEU A 25 -15.08 -1.17 -5.17
CA LEU A 25 -13.69 -1.63 -5.12
C LEU A 25 -12.78 -0.53 -5.68
N PHE A 26 -11.82 -0.10 -4.88
CA PHE A 26 -10.86 0.94 -5.22
C PHE A 26 -9.45 0.34 -5.31
N HIS A 27 -8.67 0.79 -6.29
CA HIS A 27 -7.24 0.53 -6.34
C HIS A 27 -6.54 1.66 -5.58
N ALA A 28 -6.18 1.40 -4.32
CA ALA A 28 -5.75 2.43 -3.37
C ALA A 28 -4.25 2.74 -3.49
N TYR A 29 -3.44 1.76 -3.87
CA TYR A 29 -2.00 1.92 -3.99
C TYR A 29 -1.44 0.95 -5.02
N SER A 30 -0.42 1.38 -5.77
CA SER A 30 0.41 0.48 -6.57
C SER A 30 1.87 0.91 -6.57
N SER A 31 2.77 -0.06 -6.53
CA SER A 31 4.21 0.15 -6.61
C SER A 31 4.86 -0.93 -7.47
N TYR A 32 5.93 -0.56 -8.19
CA TYR A 32 6.63 -1.40 -9.15
C TYR A 32 8.14 -1.16 -9.03
N ALA A 33 8.94 -1.96 -9.76
CA ALA A 33 10.40 -1.85 -9.76
C ALA A 33 10.95 -1.86 -8.31
N ARG A 34 11.92 -1.00 -7.99
CA ARG A 34 12.49 -0.90 -6.64
C ARG A 34 11.50 -0.42 -5.57
N GLY A 35 10.32 0.05 -5.96
CA GLY A 35 9.28 0.45 -5.04
C GLY A 35 8.67 -0.71 -4.24
N VAL A 36 8.95 -1.97 -4.60
CA VAL A 36 8.57 -3.15 -3.81
C VAL A 36 9.66 -3.61 -2.82
N GLU A 37 10.79 -2.90 -2.70
CA GLU A 37 11.88 -3.31 -1.79
C GLU A 37 11.50 -3.15 -0.30
N SER A 38 10.56 -2.25 0.03
CA SER A 38 10.20 -1.93 1.41
C SER A 38 9.18 -2.88 2.07
N LEU A 39 8.90 -4.04 1.46
CA LEU A 39 7.90 -5.00 1.98
C LEU A 39 8.42 -5.90 3.10
N THR A 40 9.71 -5.83 3.43
CA THR A 40 10.33 -6.63 4.50
C THR A 40 9.97 -6.15 5.90
N ASP A 41 9.55 -4.89 6.04
CA ASP A 41 9.05 -4.33 7.29
C ASP A 41 7.52 -4.34 7.28
N ALA A 42 6.93 -5.08 8.23
CA ALA A 42 5.47 -5.19 8.35
C ALA A 42 4.80 -3.82 8.54
N TYR A 43 5.44 -2.89 9.25
CA TYR A 43 4.89 -1.56 9.43
C TYR A 43 4.87 -0.76 8.13
N ARG A 44 5.94 -0.87 7.33
CA ARG A 44 5.98 -0.23 5.99
C ARG A 44 4.96 -0.83 5.04
N LEU A 45 4.67 -2.12 5.14
CA LEU A 45 3.59 -2.73 4.37
C LEU A 45 2.23 -2.15 4.79
N LEU A 46 1.95 -2.08 6.09
CA LEU A 46 0.69 -1.54 6.61
C LEU A 46 0.47 -0.08 6.23
N ASP A 47 1.54 0.74 6.18
CA ASP A 47 1.50 2.14 5.73
C ASP A 47 1.01 2.30 4.28
N THR A 48 1.14 1.26 3.44
CA THR A 48 0.62 1.29 2.05
C THR A 48 -0.87 0.98 1.97
N THR A 49 -1.46 0.48 3.05
CA THR A 49 -2.88 0.15 3.11
C THR A 49 -3.69 1.34 3.58
N PRO A 50 -4.96 1.47 3.15
CA PRO A 50 -5.81 2.56 3.61
C PRO A 50 -5.78 2.69 5.13
N TYR A 51 -6.08 1.62 5.88
CA TYR A 51 -6.19 1.64 7.33
C TYR A 51 -4.88 1.86 8.11
N GLY A 52 -3.74 2.04 7.44
CA GLY A 52 -2.46 2.27 8.11
C GLY A 52 -2.13 1.15 9.11
N ARG A 53 -1.49 1.51 10.22
CA ARG A 53 -1.10 0.56 11.28
C ARG A 53 -2.17 0.41 12.36
N GLN A 54 -3.20 1.26 12.34
CA GLN A 54 -4.28 1.32 13.33
C GLN A 54 -3.77 1.72 14.73
N GLU A 55 -2.71 2.52 14.78
CA GLU A 55 -2.11 3.01 16.02
C GLU A 55 -2.90 4.22 16.53
N ASP A 56 -3.03 4.36 17.86
CA ASP A 56 -3.85 5.41 18.50
C ASP A 56 -3.33 6.83 18.29
N PHE A 57 -2.06 6.99 17.93
CA PHE A 57 -1.46 8.27 17.59
C PHE A 57 -1.62 8.64 16.10
N GLU A 58 -2.09 7.72 15.25
CA GLU A 58 -2.32 8.01 13.83
C GLU A 58 -3.50 8.98 13.66
N ASP A 59 -3.35 9.95 12.76
CA ASP A 59 -4.44 10.83 12.34
C ASP A 59 -5.33 10.09 11.32
N SER A 60 -6.24 9.26 11.83
CA SER A 60 -7.16 8.46 11.02
C SER A 60 -8.53 9.14 10.88
N PRO A 61 -9.21 8.98 9.72
CA PRO A 61 -10.59 9.44 9.56
C PRO A 61 -11.54 8.88 10.64
N PRO A 62 -12.60 9.62 11.02
CA PRO A 62 -13.58 9.13 11.97
C PRO A 62 -14.19 7.78 11.56
N GLY A 63 -14.26 6.84 12.51
CA GLY A 63 -14.81 5.50 12.30
C GLY A 63 -13.82 4.48 11.75
N TRP A 64 -12.57 4.88 11.46
CA TRP A 64 -11.53 3.92 11.13
C TRP A 64 -11.08 3.12 12.35
N PRO A 65 -10.69 1.85 12.15
CA PRO A 65 -10.22 1.01 13.25
C PRO A 65 -8.89 1.56 13.80
N GLN A 66 -8.83 1.78 15.11
CA GLN A 66 -7.62 2.10 15.85
C GLN A 66 -7.59 1.33 17.17
N ARG A 67 -6.39 1.07 17.69
CA ARG A 67 -6.15 0.31 18.94
C ARG A 67 -5.02 0.96 19.75
N PRO A 68 -4.95 0.73 21.08
CA PRO A 68 -3.82 1.18 21.87
C PRO A 68 -2.50 0.65 21.30
N THR A 69 -1.54 1.55 21.08
CA THR A 69 -0.28 1.20 20.39
C THR A 69 0.54 0.16 21.16
N TYR A 70 0.50 0.17 22.49
CA TYR A 70 1.36 -0.66 23.34
C TYR A 70 0.60 -1.70 24.19
N GLY A 71 -0.69 -1.93 23.90
CA GLY A 71 -1.55 -2.88 24.64
C GLY A 71 -2.39 -2.23 25.73
#